data_AF-A0A7Y5ZBR7-F1
#
_entry.id   AF-A0A7Y5ZBR7-F1
#
_cell.length_a   1.000
_cell.length_b   1.000
_cell.length_c   1.000
_cell.angle_alpha   90.00
_cell.angle_beta   90.00
_cell.angle_gamma   90.00
#
_symmetry.space_group_name_H-M   'P 1'
#
loop_
_entity.id
_entity.type
_entity.pdbx_description
1 polymer ?
#
loop_
_entity_poly.entity_id
_entity_poly.type
_entity_poly.pdbx_seq_one_letter_code
_entity_poly.pdbx_strand_id
1 'polypeptide(L)' 'MAGRMWRFYERANDVVRTFTGPAQLGAGHPEEPDVRRTDAACPLCGKPLDQHRIERFEDSRTSTRIHCP' A
#
# COMPACT_ATOMS: atom_id res chain seq x y z
N MET A 1 25.28 5.87 23.12
CA MET A 1 23.86 5.68 23.51
C MET A 1 23.00 5.12 22.38
N ALA A 2 23.16 5.57 21.13
CA ALA A 2 22.41 5.08 19.96
C ALA A 2 22.51 3.55 19.72
N GLY A 3 23.70 2.94 19.88
CA GLY A 3 23.88 1.50 19.61
C GLY A 3 23.26 0.53 20.61
N ARG A 4 22.83 1.00 21.80
CA ARG A 4 22.06 0.17 22.75
C ARG A 4 20.56 0.25 22.43
N MET A 5 20.08 1.44 22.11
CA MET A 5 18.71 1.67 21.64
C MET A 5 18.45 0.88 20.34
N TRP A 6 19.36 0.94 19.37
CA TRP A 6 19.22 0.23 18.09
C TRP A 6 19.10 -1.30 18.26
N ARG A 7 19.93 -1.90 19.12
CA ARG A 7 19.86 -3.33 19.44
C ARG A 7 18.56 -3.74 20.13
N PHE A 8 18.02 -2.86 20.97
CA PHE A 8 16.72 -3.08 21.59
C PHE A 8 15.60 -3.07 20.54
N TYR A 9 15.63 -2.11 19.60
CA TYR A 9 14.69 -2.05 18.48
C TYR A 9 14.77 -3.26 17.55
N GLU A 10 15.96 -3.73 17.20
CA GLU A 10 16.13 -4.95 16.39
C GLU A 10 15.51 -6.17 17.07
N ARG A 11 15.78 -6.35 18.38
CA ARG A 11 15.23 -7.47 19.14
C ARG A 11 13.70 -7.41 19.27
N ALA A 12 13.13 -6.21 19.41
CA ALA A 12 11.69 -6.02 19.39
C ALA A 12 11.09 -6.36 18.01
N ASN A 13 11.73 -5.92 16.92
CA ASN A 13 11.30 -6.22 15.56
C ASN A 13 11.33 -7.72 15.25
N ASP A 14 12.31 -8.47 15.75
CA ASP A 14 12.39 -9.93 15.55
C ASP A 14 11.20 -10.66 16.20
N VAL A 15 10.79 -10.21 17.38
CA VAL A 15 9.60 -10.73 18.07
C VAL A 15 8.34 -10.41 17.26
N VAL A 16 8.17 -9.17 16.82
CA VAL A 16 6.98 -8.74 16.04
C VAL A 16 6.84 -9.55 14.75
N ARG A 17 7.94 -9.75 14.00
CA ARG A 17 7.95 -10.52 12.74
C ARG A 17 7.51 -11.98 12.91
N THR A 18 7.66 -12.55 14.11
CA THR A 18 7.21 -13.91 14.41
C THR A 18 5.68 -14.01 14.40
N PHE A 19 4.98 -12.95 14.82
CA PHE A 19 3.52 -12.94 14.94
C PHE A 19 2.84 -12.32 13.72
N THR A 20 3.43 -11.29 13.13
CA THR A 20 2.87 -10.59 11.96
C THR A 20 3.28 -11.23 10.63
N GLY A 21 4.25 -12.15 10.66
CA GLY A 21 4.96 -12.62 9.47
C GLY A 21 5.88 -11.54 8.87
N PRO A 22 6.68 -11.89 7.85
CA PRO A 22 7.29 -10.89 6.99
C PRO A 22 6.18 -10.07 6.34
N ALA A 23 6.41 -8.77 6.12
CA ALA A 23 5.47 -7.97 5.34
C ALA A 23 5.20 -8.66 4.00
N GLN A 24 3.94 -8.91 3.65
CA GLN A 24 3.57 -9.59 2.39
C GLN A 24 4.11 -8.86 1.14
N LEU A 25 4.44 -7.57 1.28
CA LEU A 25 5.13 -6.76 0.28
C LEU A 25 6.35 -6.11 0.97
N GLY A 26 7.53 -6.28 0.39
CA GLY A 26 8.73 -5.49 0.72
C GLY A 26 9.68 -6.02 1.80
N ALA A 27 9.42 -7.15 2.47
CA ALA A 27 10.36 -7.72 3.44
C ALA A 27 11.24 -8.83 2.84
N GLY A 28 12.41 -8.45 2.31
CA GLY A 28 13.48 -9.40 1.95
C GLY A 28 13.53 -9.86 0.50
N HIS A 29 12.68 -9.32 -0.38
CA HIS A 29 12.74 -9.53 -1.83
C HIS A 29 13.04 -8.19 -2.52
N PRO A 30 13.82 -8.17 -3.62
CA PRO A 30 13.94 -6.98 -4.46
C PRO A 30 12.53 -6.62 -4.95
N GLU A 31 12.03 -5.44 -4.56
CA GLU A 31 10.84 -4.89 -5.18
C GLU A 31 11.20 -4.52 -6.63
N GLU A 32 10.52 -5.13 -7.59
CA GLU A 32 10.59 -4.65 -8.97
C GLU A 32 9.97 -3.24 -9.06
N PRO A 33 10.36 -2.42 -10.05
CA PRO A 33 9.71 -1.13 -10.26
C PRO A 33 8.19 -1.27 -10.34
N ASP A 34 7.45 -0.39 -9.66
CA ASP A 34 5.98 -0.34 -9.72
C ASP A 34 5.54 -0.14 -11.18
N VAL A 35 5.07 -1.22 -11.83
CA VAL A 35 4.49 -1.15 -13.18
C VAL A 35 3.00 -0.84 -13.04
N ARG A 36 2.67 0.45 -12.96
CA ARG A 36 1.28 0.89 -12.97
C ARG A 36 0.64 0.63 -14.32
N ARG A 37 -0.25 -0.36 -14.37
CA ARG A 37 -1.09 -0.65 -15.53
C ARG A 37 -2.14 0.45 -15.71
N THR A 38 -2.02 1.24 -16.78
CA THR A 38 -3.02 2.25 -17.15
C THR A 38 -4.33 1.63 -17.63
N ASP A 39 -4.29 0.38 -18.09
CA ASP A 39 -5.40 -0.37 -18.68
C ASP A 39 -6.11 -1.31 -17.69
N ALA A 40 -5.84 -1.18 -16.39
CA ALA A 40 -6.45 -2.05 -15.39
C ALA A 40 -7.98 -1.96 -15.47
N ALA A 41 -8.63 -3.12 -15.63
CA ALA A 41 -10.09 -3.20 -15.74
C ALA A 41 -10.75 -2.93 -14.39
N CYS A 42 -11.80 -2.09 -14.40
CA CYS A 42 -12.62 -1.86 -13.23
C CYS A 42 -13.34 -3.16 -12.82
N PRO A 43 -13.29 -3.59 -11.55
CA PRO A 43 -13.92 -4.84 -11.11
C PRO A 43 -15.46 -4.77 -11.11
N LEU A 44 -16.04 -3.58 -11.25
CA LEU A 44 -17.49 -3.37 -11.25
C LEU A 44 -18.07 -3.30 -12.67
N CYS A 45 -17.46 -2.50 -13.55
CA CYS A 45 -18.00 -2.25 -14.90
C CYS A 45 -17.15 -2.86 -16.04
N GLY A 46 -15.96 -3.38 -15.74
CA GLY A 46 -15.05 -3.98 -16.71
C GLY A 46 -14.31 -3.00 -17.63
N LYS A 47 -14.68 -1.72 -17.65
CA LYS A 47 -14.00 -0.69 -18.45
C LYS A 47 -12.65 -0.29 -17.81
N PRO A 48 -11.68 0.22 -18.60
CA PRO A 48 -10.42 0.74 -18.08
C PRO A 48 -10.60 1.79 -16.97
N LEU A 49 -9.80 1.69 -15.91
CA LEU A 49 -9.88 2.60 -14.75
C LEU A 49 -9.54 4.06 -15.10
N ASP A 50 -8.75 4.29 -16.14
CA ASP A 50 -8.40 5.63 -16.65
C ASP A 50 -9.59 6.40 -17.26
N GLN A 51 -10.67 5.70 -17.63
CA GLN A 51 -11.90 6.31 -18.12
C GLN A 51 -12.85 6.76 -17.00
N HIS A 52 -12.54 6.46 -15.74
CA HIS A 52 -13.41 6.77 -14.61
C HIS A 52 -13.19 8.20 -14.11
N ARG A 53 -14.27 8.85 -13.66
CA ARG A 53 -14.17 10.17 -13.02
C ARG A 53 -13.93 10.00 -11.53
N ILE A 54 -12.83 10.57 -11.03
CA ILE A 54 -12.50 10.58 -9.60
C ILE A 54 -12.98 11.90 -9.00
N GLU A 55 -13.82 11.82 -7.97
CA GLU A 55 -14.29 12.96 -7.21
C GLU A 55 -13.55 13.01 -5.86
N ARG A 56 -12.70 14.03 -5.70
CA ARG A 56 -11.89 14.26 -4.50
C ARG A 56 -12.48 15.44 -3.71
N PHE A 57 -12.49 15.30 -2.39
CA PHE A 57 -12.97 16.34 -1.48
C PHE A 57 -11.80 16.85 -0.64
N GLU A 58 -11.84 18.12 -0.25
CA GLU A 58 -10.79 18.72 0.60
C GLU A 58 -10.94 18.32 2.07
N ASP A 59 -12.17 18.03 2.52
CA ASP A 59 -12.44 17.59 3.88
C ASP A 59 -12.17 16.09 4.05
N SER A 60 -11.54 15.73 5.16
CA SER A 60 -11.13 14.36 5.48
C SER A 60 -12.27 13.44 5.90
N ARG A 61 -13.47 13.98 6.15
CA ARG A 61 -14.64 13.18 6.54
C ARG A 61 -15.41 12.65 5.35
N THR A 62 -15.19 13.21 4.16
CA THR A 62 -15.90 12.80 2.95
C THR A 62 -15.03 11.83 2.16
N SER A 63 -15.55 10.63 1.90
CA SER A 63 -14.82 9.62 1.13
C SER A 63 -14.68 10.05 -0.34
N THR A 64 -13.50 9.83 -0.92
CA THR A 64 -13.29 9.94 -2.36
C THR A 64 -14.21 8.96 -3.09
N ARG A 65 -14.85 9.42 -4.17
CA ARG A 65 -15.76 8.60 -4.97
C ARG A 65 -15.18 8.37 -6.36
N ILE A 66 -15.42 7.18 -6.90
CA ILE A 66 -15.07 6.82 -8.28
C ILE A 66 -16.38 6.56 -9.01
N HIS A 67 -16.57 7.23 -10.14
CA HIS A 67 -17.76 7.09 -10.97
C HIS A 67 -17.43 6.30 -12.24
N CYS A 68 -18.20 5.24 -12.50
CA CYS A 68 -18.08 4.47 -13.74
C CYS A 68 -18.50 5.31 -14.95
N PRO A 69 -17.82 5.17 -16.11
CA PRO A 69 -18.19 5.81 -17.35
C PRO A 69 -19.31 5.08 -18.11
#